data_AF-A0A956VQI2-F1
#
_entry.id   AF-A0A956VQI2-F1
#
_cell.length_a   1.000
_cell.length_b   1.000
_cell.length_c   1.000
_cell.angle_alpha   90.00
_cell.angle_beta   90.00
_cell.angle_gamma   90.00
#
_symmetry.space_group_name_H-M   'P 1'
#
loop_
_entity.id
_entity.type
_entity.pdbx_description
1 polymer ?
#
loop_
_entity_poly.entity_id
_entity_poly.type
_entity_poly.pdbx_seq_one_letter_code
_entity_poly.pdbx_strand_id
1 'polypeptide(L)'
;MATRDLALTARRRVGRLPALPGVAILSVALVLVALYALTQGAADIPFSVVVRMLLDRLPFVHVDTGVTSASWEPIVFDIRLPRVIAAGFVGAALAVSGSAYQGCFRNPLADPYLLGVAAGAGLAVALAYVSPLPVDSTGFVSLPLFAFLGGMGTVL
;
A
#
# COMPACT_ATOMS: atom_id res chain seq x y z
N MET A 1 -47.25 15.83 15.70
CA MET A 1 -46.67 14.55 16.14
C MET A 1 -46.17 13.72 14.95
N ALA A 2 -46.94 13.60 13.85
CA ALA A 2 -46.58 12.83 12.64
C ALA A 2 -45.36 13.32 11.81
N THR A 3 -44.91 14.57 11.96
CA THR A 3 -43.78 15.11 11.18
C THR A 3 -42.41 14.71 11.71
N ARG A 4 -42.31 14.22 12.95
CA ARG A 4 -41.05 13.74 13.55
C ARG A 4 -40.71 12.31 13.12
N ASP A 5 -41.72 11.48 12.82
CA ASP A 5 -41.53 10.08 12.43
C ASP A 5 -40.99 9.92 11.00
N LEU A 6 -41.34 10.85 10.10
CA LEU A 6 -40.82 10.85 8.72
C LEU A 6 -39.33 11.21 8.66
N ALA A 7 -38.86 12.11 9.53
CA ALA A 7 -37.45 12.49 9.61
C ALA A 7 -36.55 11.36 10.16
N LEU A 8 -37.09 10.52 11.04
CA LEU A 8 -36.39 9.35 11.59
C LEU A 8 -36.32 8.18 10.59
N THR A 9 -37.30 8.08 9.69
CA THR A 9 -37.35 7.01 8.67
C THR A 9 -36.41 7.29 7.49
N ALA A 10 -36.18 8.56 7.14
CA ALA A 10 -35.26 8.96 6.07
C ALA A 10 -33.77 8.75 6.41
N ARG A 11 -33.40 8.74 7.71
CA ARG A 11 -32.01 8.55 8.16
C ARG A 11 -31.53 7.09 8.22
N ARG A 12 -32.40 6.11 7.94
CA ARG A 12 -32.10 4.67 8.08
C ARG A 12 -31.84 3.92 6.78
N ARG A 13 -31.54 4.61 5.67
CA ARG A 13 -31.09 3.98 4.41
C ARG A 13 -29.68 4.39 4.03
N VAL A 14 -28.70 4.15 4.90
CA VAL A 14 -27.39 3.76 4.36
C VAL A 14 -27.59 2.31 3.91
N GLY A 15 -28.11 2.14 2.70
CA GLY A 15 -28.34 0.84 2.11
C GLY A 15 -27.02 0.08 2.16
N ARG A 16 -26.99 -1.03 2.90
CA ARG A 16 -25.91 -2.01 2.84
C ARG A 16 -25.93 -2.56 1.42
N LEU A 17 -25.23 -1.90 0.49
CA LEU A 17 -24.87 -2.52 -0.78
C LEU A 17 -24.27 -3.89 -0.42
N PRO A 18 -24.62 -4.97 -1.12
CA PRO A 18 -23.99 -6.25 -0.87
C PRO A 18 -22.48 -6.03 -1.00
N ALA A 19 -21.75 -6.20 0.11
CA ALA A 19 -20.33 -5.88 0.16
C ALA A 19 -19.52 -6.76 -0.80
N LEU A 20 -20.06 -7.94 -1.15
CA LEU A 20 -19.43 -8.96 -1.98
C LEU A 20 -19.08 -8.47 -3.40
N PRO A 21 -20.01 -7.95 -4.23
CA PRO A 21 -19.65 -7.40 -5.54
C PRO A 21 -18.70 -6.20 -5.44
N GLY A 22 -18.82 -5.37 -4.41
CA GLY A 22 -17.91 -4.24 -4.19
C GLY A 22 -16.47 -4.69 -3.94
N VAL A 23 -16.29 -5.68 -3.08
CA VAL A 23 -14.97 -6.27 -2.81
C VAL A 23 -14.40 -6.90 -4.07
N ALA A 24 -15.18 -7.68 -4.82
CA ALA A 24 -14.72 -8.30 -6.07
C ALA A 24 -14.24 -7.25 -7.09
N ILE A 25 -14.99 -6.17 -7.28
CA ILE A 25 -14.62 -5.06 -8.18
C ILE A 25 -13.31 -4.41 -7.73
N LEU A 26 -13.17 -4.11 -6.44
CA LEU A 26 -11.96 -3.48 -5.90
C LEU A 26 -10.75 -4.41 -5.98
N SER A 27 -10.93 -5.72 -5.76
CA SER A 27 -9.86 -6.71 -5.92
C SER A 27 -9.39 -6.79 -7.36
N VAL A 28 -10.31 -6.82 -8.34
CA VAL A 28 -9.95 -6.79 -9.77
C VAL A 28 -9.24 -5.48 -10.11
N ALA A 29 -9.76 -4.34 -9.66
CA ALA A 29 -9.13 -3.04 -9.88
C ALA A 29 -7.71 -2.98 -9.29
N LEU A 30 -7.50 -3.52 -8.09
CA LEU A 30 -6.18 -3.60 -7.45
C LEU A 30 -5.19 -4.41 -8.30
N VAL A 31 -5.61 -5.57 -8.81
CA VAL A 31 -4.76 -6.40 -9.69
C VAL A 31 -4.42 -5.67 -10.98
N LEU A 32 -5.40 -5.02 -11.63
CA LEU A 32 -5.17 -4.27 -12.87
C LEU A 32 -4.21 -3.10 -12.65
N VAL A 33 -4.36 -2.34 -11.56
CA VAL A 33 -3.46 -1.24 -11.21
C VAL A 33 -2.07 -1.76 -10.87
N ALA A 34 -1.94 -2.91 -10.18
CA ALA A 34 -0.65 -3.52 -9.90
C ALA A 34 0.07 -3.94 -11.20
N LEU A 35 -0.63 -4.56 -12.14
CA LEU A 35 -0.09 -4.92 -13.45
C LEU A 35 0.35 -3.69 -14.25
N TYR A 36 -0.46 -2.63 -14.24
CA TYR A 36 -0.09 -1.36 -14.87
C TYR A 36 1.12 -0.70 -14.20
N ALA A 37 1.20 -0.73 -12.86
CA ALA A 37 2.33 -0.19 -12.12
C ALA A 37 3.65 -0.89 -12.48
N LEU A 38 3.62 -2.18 -12.83
CA LEU A 38 4.80 -2.92 -13.28
C LEU A 38 5.30 -2.46 -14.66
N THR A 39 4.48 -1.84 -15.50
CA THR A 39 4.94 -1.29 -16.80
C THR A 39 5.60 0.08 -16.63
N GLN A 40 5.23 0.83 -15.60
CA GLN A 40 5.73 2.18 -15.35
C GLN A 40 7.15 2.16 -14.75
N GLY A 41 8.10 2.86 -15.38
CA GLY A 41 9.46 3.01 -14.88
C GLY A 41 10.40 3.63 -15.90
N ALA A 42 11.69 3.74 -15.54
CA ALA A 42 12.71 4.34 -16.40
C ALA A 42 13.02 3.54 -17.68
N ALA A 43 12.64 2.27 -17.72
CA ALA A 43 12.72 1.42 -18.90
C ALA A 43 11.30 1.21 -19.47
N ASP A 44 11.11 1.52 -20.76
CA ASP A 44 9.85 1.30 -21.45
C ASP A 44 9.65 -0.19 -21.74
N ILE A 45 8.97 -0.89 -20.82
CA ILE A 45 8.65 -2.30 -20.97
C ILE A 45 7.19 -2.42 -21.41
N PRO A 46 6.91 -3.00 -22.60
CA PRO A 46 5.55 -3.14 -23.08
C PRO A 46 4.73 -4.09 -22.19
N PHE A 47 3.44 -3.77 -22.01
CA PHE A 47 2.53 -4.52 -21.14
C PHE A 47 2.46 -6.02 -21.46
N SER A 48 2.47 -6.38 -22.74
CA SER A 48 2.45 -7.77 -23.19
C SER A 48 3.64 -8.59 -22.69
N VAL A 49 4.80 -7.95 -22.53
CA VAL A 49 6.02 -8.61 -22.05
C VAL A 49 5.98 -8.80 -20.53
N VAL A 50 5.46 -7.82 -19.78
CA VAL A 50 5.26 -7.96 -18.32
C VAL A 50 4.31 -9.12 -18.01
N VAL A 51 3.19 -9.23 -18.73
CA VAL A 51 2.24 -10.35 -18.54
C VAL A 51 2.89 -11.69 -18.88
N ARG A 52 3.65 -11.79 -19.97
CA ARG A 52 4.37 -13.02 -20.33
C ARG A 52 5.41 -13.41 -19.28
N MET A 53 6.20 -12.45 -18.79
CA MET A 53 7.18 -12.66 -17.72
C MET A 53 6.52 -13.16 -16.42
N LEU A 54 5.37 -12.59 -16.04
CA LEU A 54 4.61 -13.06 -14.88
C LEU A 54 4.04 -14.47 -15.07
N LEU A 55 3.54 -14.78 -16.27
CA LEU A 55 2.99 -16.09 -16.60
C LEU A 55 4.06 -17.19 -16.62
N ASP A 56 5.26 -16.90 -17.10
CA ASP A 56 6.38 -17.84 -17.13
C ASP A 56 6.91 -18.17 -15.72
N ARG A 57 6.63 -17.30 -14.74
CA ARG A 57 6.95 -17.54 -13.33
C ARG A 57 5.89 -18.38 -12.60
N LEU A 58 4.75 -18.68 -13.22
CA LEU A 58 3.75 -19.56 -12.62
C LEU A 58 4.21 -21.02 -12.72
N PRO A 59 4.15 -21.78 -11.61
CA PRO A 59 4.35 -23.22 -11.71
C PRO A 59 3.33 -23.80 -12.70
N PHE A 60 3.76 -24.72 -13.56
CA PHE A 60 2.97 -25.41 -14.60
C PHE A 60 2.73 -24.66 -15.93
N VAL A 61 3.22 -23.43 -16.08
CA VAL A 61 3.07 -22.66 -17.33
C VAL A 61 4.47 -22.27 -17.82
N HIS A 62 4.93 -22.90 -18.92
CA HIS A 62 6.16 -22.50 -19.60
C HIS A 62 5.76 -21.74 -20.85
N VAL A 63 6.08 -20.46 -20.90
CA VAL A 63 5.81 -19.62 -22.08
C VAL A 63 7.16 -19.13 -22.57
N ASP A 64 7.60 -19.65 -23.72
CA ASP A 64 8.81 -19.14 -24.37
C ASP A 64 8.66 -17.64 -24.59
N THR A 65 9.37 -16.85 -23.77
CA THR A 65 9.13 -15.42 -23.71
C THR A 65 9.54 -14.73 -25.01
N GLY A 66 10.39 -15.32 -25.86
CA GLY A 66 10.76 -14.82 -27.20
C GLY A 66 11.44 -13.44 -27.21
N VAL A 67 11.53 -12.81 -26.04
CA VAL A 67 12.30 -11.61 -25.73
C VAL A 67 13.60 -12.10 -25.15
N THR A 68 14.73 -11.53 -25.55
CA THR A 68 16.03 -11.73 -24.90
C THR A 68 15.88 -11.50 -23.40
N SER A 69 15.65 -12.57 -22.64
CA SER A 69 15.19 -12.59 -21.24
C SER A 69 16.18 -11.93 -20.28
N ALA A 70 17.44 -11.77 -20.70
CA ALA A 70 18.53 -11.27 -19.87
C ALA A 70 18.45 -9.79 -19.47
N SER A 71 17.68 -8.91 -20.14
CA SER A 71 17.79 -7.46 -19.87
C SER A 71 16.69 -6.86 -18.99
N TRP A 72 15.47 -7.40 -18.99
CA TRP A 72 14.33 -6.75 -18.31
C TRP A 72 13.80 -7.51 -17.10
N GLU A 73 14.11 -8.80 -16.99
CA GLU A 73 13.62 -9.66 -15.90
C GLU A 73 14.06 -9.16 -14.51
N PRO A 74 15.34 -8.78 -14.26
CA PRO A 74 15.76 -8.23 -12.96
C PRO A 74 15.04 -6.92 -12.63
N ILE A 75 14.75 -6.09 -13.64
CA ILE A 75 14.05 -4.82 -13.44
C ILE A 75 12.62 -5.08 -12.94
N VAL A 76 11.91 -6.02 -13.57
CA VAL A 76 10.54 -6.33 -13.18
C VAL A 76 10.49 -7.01 -11.81
N PHE A 77 11.31 -8.03 -11.58
CA PHE A 77 11.21 -8.88 -10.39
C PHE A 77 12.00 -8.37 -9.17
N ASP A 78 13.17 -7.76 -9.34
CA ASP A 78 14.01 -7.32 -8.22
C ASP A 78 13.75 -5.87 -7.83
N ILE A 79 13.21 -5.05 -8.75
CA ILE A 79 13.00 -3.61 -8.52
C ILE A 79 11.52 -3.25 -8.47
N ARG A 80 10.75 -3.56 -9.52
CA ARG A 80 9.35 -3.08 -9.63
C ARG A 80 8.39 -3.90 -8.76
N LEU A 81 8.47 -5.22 -8.82
CA LEU A 81 7.56 -6.10 -8.10
C LEU A 81 7.62 -5.89 -6.57
N PRO A 82 8.79 -5.83 -5.91
CA PRO A 82 8.85 -5.60 -4.47
C PRO A 82 8.27 -4.24 -4.09
N ARG A 83 8.49 -3.21 -4.92
CA ARG A 83 7.92 -1.86 -4.72
C ARG A 83 6.41 -1.83 -4.84
N VAL A 84 5.84 -2.50 -5.85
CA VAL A 84 4.38 -2.56 -6.06
C VAL A 84 3.71 -3.31 -4.89
N ILE A 85 4.30 -4.42 -4.44
CA ILE A 85 3.83 -5.18 -3.29
C ILE A 85 3.90 -4.31 -2.02
N ALA A 86 5.02 -3.65 -1.76
CA ALA A 86 5.18 -2.76 -0.62
C ALA A 86 4.14 -1.63 -0.63
N ALA A 87 3.91 -0.99 -1.78
CA ALA A 87 2.87 0.04 -1.92
C ALA A 87 1.47 -0.49 -1.62
N GLY A 88 1.16 -1.72 -2.04
CA GLY A 88 -0.10 -2.40 -1.70
C GLY A 88 -0.27 -2.60 -0.19
N PHE A 89 0.76 -3.09 0.50
CA PHE A 89 0.74 -3.24 1.95
C PHE A 89 0.62 -1.91 2.69
N VAL A 90 1.34 -0.88 2.28
CA VAL A 90 1.25 0.47 2.86
C VAL A 90 -0.15 1.04 2.68
N GLY A 91 -0.73 0.94 1.47
CA GLY A 91 -2.08 1.40 1.19
C GLY A 91 -3.14 0.67 2.05
N ALA A 92 -3.01 -0.65 2.20
CA ALA A 92 -3.89 -1.44 3.06
C ALA A 92 -3.77 -1.02 4.54
N ALA A 93 -2.54 -0.84 5.05
CA ALA A 93 -2.30 -0.40 6.42
C ALA A 93 -2.90 0.99 6.69
N LEU A 94 -2.72 1.94 5.77
CA LEU A 94 -3.29 3.29 5.89
C LEU A 94 -4.82 3.28 5.83
N ALA A 95 -5.42 2.47 4.94
CA ALA A 95 -6.87 2.35 4.85
C ALA A 95 -7.49 1.76 6.13
N VAL A 96 -6.90 0.69 6.67
CA VAL A 96 -7.36 0.06 7.92
C VAL A 96 -7.22 1.05 9.09
N SER A 97 -6.04 1.67 9.24
CA SER A 97 -5.78 2.64 10.30
C SER A 97 -6.74 3.84 10.22
N GLY A 98 -6.90 4.43 9.04
CA GLY A 98 -7.84 5.55 8.84
C GLY A 98 -9.29 5.17 9.17
N SER A 99 -9.76 4.00 8.74
CA SER A 99 -11.11 3.53 9.09
C SER A 99 -11.31 3.33 10.60
N ALA A 100 -10.27 2.84 11.30
CA ALA A 100 -10.30 2.66 12.75
C ALA A 100 -10.31 4.00 13.49
N TYR A 101 -9.46 4.95 13.09
CA TYR A 101 -9.40 6.29 13.68
C TYR A 101 -10.69 7.08 13.45
N GLN A 102 -11.24 7.05 12.24
CA GLN A 102 -12.52 7.68 11.94
C GLN A 102 -13.66 7.09 12.78
N GLY A 103 -13.63 5.77 13.04
CA GLY A 103 -14.59 5.09 13.92
C GLY A 103 -14.44 5.48 15.39
N CYS A 104 -13.20 5.51 15.90
CA CYS A 104 -12.89 5.84 17.29
C CYS A 104 -13.23 7.29 17.64
N PHE A 105 -12.79 8.23 16.80
CA PHE A 105 -13.06 9.66 16.99
C PHE A 105 -14.46 10.09 16.54
N ARG A 106 -15.19 9.21 15.84
CA ARG A 106 -16.48 9.52 15.19
C ARG A 106 -16.37 10.79 14.33
N ASN A 107 -15.22 10.98 13.70
CA ASN A 107 -14.89 12.14 12.89
C ASN A 107 -14.39 11.64 11.52
N PRO A 108 -15.15 11.84 10.43
CA PRO A 108 -14.74 11.39 9.10
C PRO A 108 -13.49 12.11 8.57
N LEU A 109 -13.05 13.19 9.22
CA LEU A 109 -11.81 13.92 8.90
C LEU A 109 -10.61 13.43 9.71
N ALA A 110 -10.76 12.42 10.57
CA ALA A 110 -9.64 11.88 11.33
C ALA A 110 -8.64 11.15 10.41
N ASP A 111 -7.37 11.54 10.52
CA ASP A 111 -6.24 10.98 9.76
C ASP A 111 -5.39 10.11 10.71
N PRO A 112 -4.91 8.92 10.26
CA PRO A 112 -4.02 8.08 11.05
C PRO A 112 -2.71 8.75 11.52
N TYR A 113 -2.29 9.86 10.91
CA TYR A 113 -1.13 10.65 11.31
C TYR A 113 -1.40 11.67 12.43
N LEU A 114 -2.65 11.84 12.88
CA LEU A 114 -3.03 12.85 13.88
C LEU A 114 -2.29 12.72 15.23
N LEU A 115 -1.86 11.52 15.61
CA LEU A 115 -1.11 11.30 16.86
C LEU A 115 0.38 11.65 16.77
N GLY A 116 0.86 12.19 15.64
CA GLY A 116 2.25 12.60 15.48
C GLY A 116 3.20 11.47 15.07
N VAL A 117 2.70 10.26 14.78
CA VAL A 117 3.49 9.07 14.42
C VAL A 117 4.46 9.35 13.27
N ALA A 118 4.01 10.07 12.24
CA ALA A 118 4.82 10.42 11.08
C ALA A 118 5.96 11.40 11.45
N ALA A 119 5.68 12.37 12.32
CA ALA A 119 6.68 13.33 12.78
C ALA A 119 7.74 12.64 13.66
N GLY A 120 7.32 11.75 14.56
CA GLY A 120 8.21 10.95 15.40
C GLY A 120 9.11 10.01 14.60
N ALA A 121 8.53 9.30 13.63
CA ALA A 121 9.29 8.45 12.71
C ALA A 121 10.32 9.27 11.91
N GLY A 122 9.91 10.42 11.35
CA GLY A 122 10.79 11.31 10.60
C GLY A 122 11.94 11.87 11.44
N LEU A 123 11.64 12.31 12.68
CA LEU A 123 12.65 12.80 13.62
C LEU A 123 13.68 11.71 13.95
N ALA A 124 13.23 10.49 14.26
CA ALA A 124 14.14 9.40 14.60
C ALA A 124 15.03 9.00 13.42
N VAL A 125 14.51 8.99 12.19
CA VAL A 125 15.30 8.80 10.97
C VAL A 125 16.33 9.91 10.79
N ALA A 126 15.93 11.18 10.97
CA ALA A 126 16.84 12.33 10.84
C ALA A 126 17.97 12.27 11.89
N LEU A 127 17.65 11.92 13.13
CA LEU A 127 18.63 11.73 14.20
C LEU A 127 19.56 10.55 13.91
N ALA A 128 19.03 9.43 13.41
CA ALA A 128 19.83 8.28 13.03
C ALA A 128 20.84 8.64 11.92
N TYR A 129 20.43 9.44 10.94
CA TYR A 129 21.26 9.85 9.82
C TYR A 129 22.37 10.85 10.21
N VAL A 130 22.12 11.73 11.18
CA VAL A 130 23.11 12.69 11.69
C VAL A 130 24.01 12.09 12.77
N SER A 131 23.56 11.02 13.42
CA SER A 131 24.31 10.33 14.47
C SER A 131 25.60 9.70 13.92
N PRO A 132 26.71 9.70 14.67
CA PRO A 132 27.94 8.99 14.31
C PRO A 132 27.82 7.46 14.39
N LEU A 133 26.64 6.92 14.70
CA LEU A 133 26.37 5.49 14.65
C LEU A 133 26.49 5.01 13.19
N PRO A 134 27.07 3.82 12.94
CA PRO A 134 27.30 3.34 11.59
C PRO A 134 26.01 2.69 11.04
N VAL A 135 24.94 3.50 10.96
CA VAL A 135 23.61 3.11 10.49
C VAL A 135 23.63 2.64 9.03
N ASP A 136 24.59 3.11 8.24
CA ASP A 136 24.80 2.68 6.86
C ASP A 136 25.47 1.29 6.77
N SER A 137 26.28 0.92 7.78
CA SER A 137 27.04 -0.34 7.78
C SER A 137 26.23 -1.55 8.27
N THR A 138 25.13 -1.31 8.96
CA THR A 138 24.26 -2.35 9.56
C THR A 138 23.21 -2.89 8.59
N GLY A 139 23.23 -2.43 7.33
CA GLY A 139 22.37 -2.92 6.25
C GLY A 139 20.99 -2.28 6.19
N PHE A 140 20.11 -2.82 5.34
CA PHE A 140 18.80 -2.26 4.98
C PHE A 140 17.77 -2.13 6.12
N VAL A 141 18.04 -2.66 7.31
CA VAL A 141 17.07 -2.76 8.42
C VAL A 141 17.16 -1.60 9.41
N SER A 142 18.31 -0.93 9.49
CA SER A 142 18.59 0.10 10.50
C SER A 142 17.63 1.29 10.41
N LEU A 143 17.52 1.94 9.26
CA LEU A 143 16.69 3.13 9.05
C LEU A 143 15.18 2.86 9.27
N PRO A 144 14.57 1.79 8.72
CA PRO A 144 13.19 1.43 9.03
C PRO A 144 12.95 1.18 10.53
N LEU A 145 13.92 0.59 11.23
CA LEU A 145 13.80 0.35 12.67
C LEU A 145 13.79 1.65 13.47
N PHE A 146 14.67 2.60 13.16
CA PHE A 146 14.65 3.94 13.78
C PHE A 146 13.32 4.66 13.51
N ALA A 147 12.81 4.61 12.27
CA ALA A 147 11.50 5.16 11.93
C ALA A 147 10.38 4.53 12.79
N PHE A 148 10.38 3.21 12.90
CA PHE A 148 9.39 2.46 13.67
C PHE A 148 9.45 2.81 15.16
N LEU A 149 10.63 2.80 15.76
CA LEU A 149 10.82 3.12 17.18
C LEU A 149 10.44 4.58 17.49
N GLY A 150 10.81 5.52 16.62
CA GLY A 150 10.42 6.92 16.76
C GLY A 150 8.91 7.14 16.66
N GLY A 151 8.27 6.50 15.70
CA GLY A 151 6.81 6.55 15.57
C GLY A 151 6.10 5.93 16.77
N MET A 152 6.54 4.76 17.21
CA MET A 152 5.97 4.04 18.35
C MET A 152 6.15 4.84 19.66
N GLY A 153 7.34 5.38 19.91
CA GLY A 153 7.61 6.20 21.09
C GLY A 153 6.89 7.54 21.12
N THR A 154 6.28 7.98 20.01
CA THR A 154 5.43 9.18 19.96
C THR A 154 3.98 8.87 20.35
N VAL A 155 3.53 7.63 20.11
CA VAL A 155 2.13 7.21 20.35
C VAL A 155 1.93 6.65 21.74
N LEU A 156 2.95 5.94 22.26
CA LEU A 156 2.97 5.39 23.62
C LEU A 156 3.18 6.50 24.66
#